data_AF-A0A350T133-F1
#
_entry.id   AF-A0A350T133-F1
#
_cell.length_a   1.000
_cell.length_b   1.000
_cell.length_c   1.000
_cell.angle_alpha   90.00
_cell.angle_beta   90.00
_cell.angle_gamma   90.00
#
_symmetry.space_group_name_H-M   'P 1'
#
loop_
_entity.id
_entity.type
_entity.pdbx_description
1 polymer ?
#
loop_
_entity_poly.entity_id
_entity_poly.type
_entity_poly.pdbx_seq_one_letter_code
_entity_poly.pdbx_strand_id
1 'polypeptide(L)'
;HVHMSNTLNTPVEAFEFAYPMRITEYRLRDGSGGAGAARGGDGLVREIAFETLTEVTLLTERRRIAPWGLQGGEPGERGANVLLRDGVEEPLPGKVRFMAEPGDRLSIRSPGGGGWGRPTSR
;
A
#
# COMPACT_ATOMS: atom_id res chain seq x y z
N HIS A 1 -9.75 -3.63 14.00
CA HIS A 1 -10.68 -2.87 13.13
C HIS A 1 -10.09 -2.83 11.73
N VAL A 2 -10.74 -3.45 10.75
CA VAL A 2 -10.38 -3.27 9.33
C VAL A 2 -11.36 -2.25 8.80
N HIS A 3 -10.91 -1.03 8.55
CA HIS A 3 -11.73 -0.06 7.84
C HIS A 3 -11.67 -0.38 6.35
N MET A 4 -12.86 -0.43 5.73
CA MET A 4 -13.17 -0.57 4.31
C MET A 4 -13.43 -2.00 3.81
N SER A 5 -14.67 -2.46 4.01
CA SER A 5 -15.34 -3.53 3.26
C SER A 5 -16.02 -3.01 1.98
N ASN A 6 -15.91 -1.71 1.70
CA ASN A 6 -16.43 -1.07 0.49
C ASN A 6 -15.25 -0.55 -0.32
N THR A 7 -14.77 -1.38 -1.25
CA THR A 7 -13.54 -1.17 -2.04
C THR A 7 -13.80 -0.30 -3.26
N LEU A 8 -14.59 0.77 -3.12
CA LEU A 8 -14.75 1.72 -4.21
C LEU A 8 -13.50 2.60 -4.22
N ASN A 9 -12.51 2.17 -5.01
CA ASN A 9 -11.31 2.94 -5.24
C ASN A 9 -11.72 4.29 -5.84
N THR A 10 -11.26 5.40 -5.25
CA THR A 10 -11.43 6.72 -5.85
C THR A 10 -10.76 6.70 -7.23
N PRO A 11 -11.49 6.96 -8.33
CA PRO A 11 -10.89 7.07 -9.65
C PRO A 11 -9.73 8.05 -9.64
N VAL A 12 -8.69 7.78 -10.42
CA VAL A 12 -7.51 8.65 -10.48
C VAL A 12 -7.91 10.05 -10.92
N GLU A 13 -8.76 10.15 -11.93
CA GLU A 13 -9.25 11.42 -12.50
C GLU A 13 -10.00 12.25 -11.46
N ALA A 14 -10.83 11.61 -10.63
CA ALA A 14 -11.55 12.30 -9.56
C ALA A 14 -10.62 12.81 -8.46
N PHE A 15 -9.54 12.06 -8.16
CA PHE A 15 -8.54 12.46 -7.18
C PHE A 15 -7.71 13.65 -7.68
N GLU A 16 -7.20 13.58 -8.91
CA GLU A 16 -6.38 14.65 -9.51
C GLU A 16 -7.20 15.91 -9.80
N PHE A 17 -8.50 15.78 -10.07
CA PHE A 17 -9.39 16.93 -10.18
C PHE A 17 -9.60 17.64 -8.83
N ALA A 18 -9.68 16.87 -7.75
CA ALA A 18 -10.00 17.41 -6.42
C ALA A 18 -8.77 17.97 -5.68
N TYR A 19 -7.56 17.53 -6.00
CA TYR A 19 -6.35 17.86 -5.26
C TYR A 19 -5.18 18.22 -6.20
N PRO A 20 -4.29 19.14 -5.81
CA PRO A 20 -3.07 19.48 -6.56
C PRO A 20 -1.98 18.40 -6.39
N MET A 21 -2.35 17.15 -6.70
CA MET A 21 -1.53 15.95 -6.57
C MET A 21 -1.80 15.05 -7.78
N ARG A 22 -0.78 14.30 -8.22
CA ARG A 22 -0.88 13.36 -9.35
C ARG A 22 -0.65 11.94 -8.90
N ILE A 23 -1.38 10.97 -9.45
CA ILE A 23 -1.06 9.55 -9.31
C ILE A 23 -0.06 9.15 -10.38
N THR A 24 1.16 8.87 -9.97
CA THR A 24 2.27 8.52 -10.87
C THR A 24 2.43 7.02 -11.07
N GLU A 25 1.92 6.21 -10.15
CA GLU A 25 1.92 4.75 -10.26
C GLU A 25 0.64 4.18 -9.63
N TYR A 26 0.03 3.23 -10.33
CA TYR A 26 -1.06 2.41 -9.81
C TYR A 26 -0.94 1.00 -10.41
N ARG A 27 -0.48 0.04 -9.60
CA ARG A 27 -0.35 -1.35 -10.06
C ARG A 27 -0.56 -2.36 -8.94
N LEU A 28 -0.70 -3.62 -9.32
CA LEU A 28 -0.59 -4.74 -8.39
C LEU A 28 0.83 -4.80 -7.81
N ARG A 29 0.89 -5.16 -6.52
CA ARG A 29 2.14 -5.44 -5.84
C ARG A 29 2.44 -6.92 -5.97
N ASP A 30 2.94 -7.28 -7.14
CA ASP A 30 3.16 -8.68 -7.53
C ASP A 30 3.94 -9.45 -6.47
N GLY A 31 3.46 -10.65 -6.15
CA GLY A 31 4.11 -11.53 -5.18
C GLY A 31 3.81 -11.22 -3.71
N SER A 32 3.17 -10.10 -3.38
CA SER A 32 2.88 -9.74 -1.98
C SER A 32 1.86 -10.64 -1.27
N GLY A 33 1.00 -11.33 -2.01
CA GLY A 33 0.06 -12.32 -1.47
C GLY A 33 0.75 -13.62 -1.02
N GLY A 34 0.43 -14.08 0.19
CA GLY A 34 1.01 -15.26 0.81
C GLY A 34 0.67 -16.56 0.06
N ALA A 35 1.62 -17.50 0.04
CA ALA A 35 1.46 -18.78 -0.63
C ALA A 35 0.44 -19.69 0.08
N GLY A 36 -0.26 -20.53 -0.67
CA GLY A 36 -1.17 -21.53 -0.15
C GLY A 36 -1.83 -22.31 -1.29
N ALA A 37 -2.60 -23.34 -0.95
CA ALA A 37 -3.45 -24.04 -1.92
C ALA A 37 -4.41 -23.06 -2.62
N ALA A 38 -4.92 -22.08 -1.88
CA ALA A 38 -5.46 -20.85 -2.41
C ALA A 38 -4.55 -19.67 -2.00
N ARG A 39 -3.98 -18.99 -3.00
CA ARG A 39 -3.06 -17.89 -2.77
C ARG A 39 -3.79 -16.66 -2.20
N GLY A 40 -3.14 -15.94 -1.29
CA GLY A 40 -3.61 -14.62 -0.88
C GLY A 40 -3.58 -13.61 -2.03
N GLY A 41 -4.50 -12.66 -2.04
CA GLY A 41 -4.51 -11.59 -3.05
C GLY A 41 -3.31 -10.66 -2.91
N ASP A 42 -2.77 -10.18 -4.04
CA ASP A 42 -1.75 -9.15 -4.03
C ASP A 42 -2.30 -7.81 -3.54
N GLY A 43 -1.45 -7.06 -2.86
CA GLY A 43 -1.69 -5.66 -2.57
C GLY A 43 -1.54 -4.79 -3.82
N LEU A 44 -1.49 -3.49 -3.58
CA LEU A 44 -1.35 -2.44 -4.58
C LEU A 44 -0.17 -1.55 -4.25
N VAL A 45 0.49 -1.06 -5.29
CA VAL A 45 1.37 0.10 -5.21
C VAL A 45 0.60 1.28 -5.77
N ARG A 46 0.38 2.30 -4.94
CA ARG A 46 -0.15 3.60 -5.36
C ARG A 46 0.85 4.67 -4.98
N GLU A 47 1.26 5.44 -5.97
CA GLU A 47 2.20 6.53 -5.76
C GLU A 47 1.55 7.88 -6.07
N ILE A 48 1.78 8.83 -5.18
CA ILE A 48 1.20 10.17 -5.22
C ILE A 48 2.35 11.17 -5.28
N ALA A 49 2.43 11.94 -6.36
CA ALA A 49 3.33 13.08 -6.48
C ALA A 49 2.65 14.35 -5.99
N PHE A 50 3.35 15.15 -5.20
CA PHE A 50 2.86 16.42 -4.68
C PHE A 50 3.35 17.58 -5.55
N GLU A 51 2.42 18.43 -6.00
CA GLU A 51 2.76 19.61 -6.83
C GLU A 51 2.81 20.90 -6.01
N THR A 52 2.25 20.88 -4.80
CA THR A 52 2.22 22.00 -3.87
C THR A 52 2.59 21.53 -2.48
N LEU A 53 3.04 22.47 -1.64
CA LEU A 53 3.24 22.21 -0.21
C LEU A 53 1.95 21.64 0.39
N THR A 54 2.01 20.41 0.90
CA THR A 54 0.82 19.66 1.32
C THR A 54 1.06 19.04 2.68
N GLU A 55 0.15 19.28 3.62
CA GLU A 55 0.16 18.54 4.88
C GLU A 55 -0.52 17.18 4.69
N VAL A 56 0.20 16.10 5.01
CA VAL A 56 -0.27 14.74 4.83
C VAL A 56 -0.47 14.09 6.18
N THR A 57 -1.66 13.53 6.40
CA THR A 57 -1.92 12.61 7.51
C THR A 57 -2.13 11.21 6.93
N LEU A 58 -1.18 10.32 7.18
CA LEU A 58 -1.19 8.95 6.67
C LEU A 58 -1.67 7.98 7.75
N LEU A 59 -2.76 7.28 7.47
CA LEU A 59 -3.34 6.26 8.36
C LEU A 59 -3.41 4.92 7.63
N THR A 60 -2.55 4.00 8.03
CA THR A 60 -2.41 2.70 7.39
C THR A 60 -2.15 1.59 8.41
N GLU A 61 -2.65 0.39 8.12
CA GLU A 61 -2.59 -0.76 9.03
C GLU A 61 -1.75 -1.90 8.45
N ARG A 62 -1.50 -2.96 9.23
CA ARG A 62 -0.69 -4.13 8.80
C ARG A 62 0.72 -3.77 8.33
N ARG A 63 1.32 -2.76 8.95
CA ARG A 63 2.72 -2.33 8.72
C ARG A 63 3.73 -3.08 9.60
N ARG A 64 3.32 -3.48 10.80
CA ARG A 64 4.16 -4.25 11.74
C ARG A 64 3.83 -5.74 11.77
N ILE A 65 2.57 -6.10 11.60
CA ILE A 65 2.10 -7.48 11.65
C ILE A 65 1.52 -7.83 10.28
N ALA A 66 2.06 -8.87 9.66
CA ALA A 66 1.62 -9.37 8.37
C ALA A 66 0.19 -9.94 8.46
N PRO A 67 -0.58 -9.92 7.37
CA PRO A 67 -1.77 -10.76 7.25
C PRO A 67 -1.36 -12.24 7.35
N TRP A 68 -1.94 -12.97 8.30
CA TRP A 68 -1.59 -14.36 8.54
C TRP A 68 -2.18 -15.27 7.47
N GLY A 69 -1.45 -16.33 7.14
CA GLY A 69 -2.02 -17.46 6.42
C GLY A 69 -2.88 -18.33 7.34
N LEU A 70 -3.65 -19.24 6.76
CA LEU A 70 -4.56 -20.14 7.47
C LEU A 70 -4.42 -21.57 6.93
N GLN A 71 -4.65 -22.56 7.80
CA GLN A 71 -4.56 -23.99 7.47
C GLN A 71 -3.22 -24.41 6.81
N GLY A 72 -2.13 -23.81 7.26
CA GLY A 72 -0.78 -24.05 6.72
C GLY A 72 -0.41 -23.20 5.51
N GLY A 73 -1.24 -22.23 5.13
CA GLY A 73 -0.85 -21.17 4.21
C GLY A 73 0.15 -20.19 4.85
N GLU A 74 0.94 -19.55 4.00
CA GLU A 74 1.97 -18.59 4.39
C GLU A 74 1.39 -17.17 4.57
N PRO A 75 2.00 -16.34 5.43
CA PRO A 75 1.59 -14.94 5.58
C PRO A 75 1.80 -14.15 4.29
N GLY A 76 0.95 -13.15 4.06
CA GLY A 76 1.18 -12.14 3.03
C GLY A 76 2.23 -11.12 3.48
N GLU A 77 2.80 -10.38 2.55
CA GLU A 77 3.74 -9.32 2.87
C GLU A 77 3.07 -8.18 3.65
N ARG A 78 3.84 -7.57 4.55
CA ARG A 78 3.43 -6.35 5.26
C ARG A 78 3.28 -5.21 4.27
N GLY A 79 2.39 -4.28 4.57
CA GLY A 79 2.37 -3.01 3.84
C GLY A 79 3.58 -2.17 4.18
N ALA A 80 3.92 -1.23 3.30
CA ALA A 80 4.99 -0.27 3.50
C ALA A 80 4.55 1.11 3.00
N ASN A 81 5.07 2.16 3.62
CA ASN A 81 4.91 3.53 3.16
C ASN A 81 6.31 4.10 2.97
N VAL A 82 6.56 4.78 1.85
CA VAL A 82 7.86 5.36 1.54
C VAL A 82 7.64 6.76 1.00
N LEU A 83 8.30 7.75 1.60
CA LEU A 83 8.42 9.08 1.04
C LEU A 83 9.69 9.12 0.20
N LEU A 84 9.58 9.54 -1.06
CA LEU A 84 10.71 9.79 -1.94
C LEU A 84 10.93 11.29 -1.99
N ARG A 85 12.07 11.75 -1.47
CA ARG A 85 12.49 13.15 -1.47
C ARG A 85 13.89 13.25 -2.03
N ASP A 86 14.09 14.07 -3.06
CA ASP A 86 15.39 14.25 -3.74
C ASP A 86 16.07 12.92 -4.16
N GLY A 87 15.26 11.93 -4.55
CA GLY A 87 15.73 10.60 -4.95
C GLY A 87 16.08 9.66 -3.78
N VAL A 88 15.88 10.09 -2.54
CA VAL A 88 16.10 9.27 -1.33
C VAL A 88 14.77 8.65 -0.89
N GLU A 89 14.77 7.34 -0.66
CA GLU A 89 13.64 6.62 -0.06
C GLU A 89 13.69 6.72 1.49
N GLU A 90 12.67 7.34 2.07
CA GLU A 90 12.46 7.45 3.51
C GLU A 90 11.27 6.58 3.96
N PRO A 91 11.50 5.49 4.70
CA PRO A 91 10.41 4.67 5.22
C PRO A 91 9.55 5.42 6.24
N LEU A 92 8.24 5.43 6.03
CA LEU A 92 7.28 6.05 6.95
C LEU A 92 6.54 4.99 7.79
N PRO A 93 6.23 5.28 9.07
CA PRO A 93 5.45 4.37 9.89
C PRO A 93 3.98 4.33 9.44
N GLY A 94 3.19 3.44 10.06
CA GLY A 94 1.80 3.24 9.66
C GLY A 94 0.87 4.42 9.96
N LYS A 95 1.24 5.25 10.95
CA LYS A 95 0.50 6.43 11.37
C LYS A 95 1.50 7.58 11.51
N VAL A 96 1.37 8.61 10.68
CA VAL A 96 2.29 9.75 10.69
C VAL A 96 1.60 10.98 10.09
N ARG A 97 2.03 12.15 10.54
CA ARG A 97 1.73 13.44 9.93
C ARG A 97 3.04 14.08 9.49
N PHE A 98 3.10 14.58 8.27
CA PHE A 98 4.30 15.23 7.72
C PHE A 98 3.94 16.29 6.68
N MET A 99 4.90 17.15 6.34
CA MET A 99 4.78 18.12 5.25
C MET A 99 5.46 17.56 4.00
N ALA A 100 4.70 17.38 2.94
CA ALA A 100 5.22 17.05 1.61
C ALA A 100 5.54 18.34 0.85
N GLU A 101 6.72 18.40 0.27
CA GLU A 101 7.18 19.51 -0.56
C GLU A 101 6.87 19.24 -2.04
N PRO A 102 6.75 20.28 -2.89
CA PRO A 102 6.61 20.08 -4.33
C PRO A 102 7.75 19.22 -4.87
N GLY A 103 7.41 18.15 -5.60
CA GLY A 103 8.37 17.18 -6.14
C GLY A 103 8.53 15.91 -5.30
N ASP A 104 8.08 15.90 -4.04
CA ASP A 104 8.01 14.68 -3.24
C ASP A 104 7.06 13.66 -3.85
N ARG A 105 7.33 12.37 -3.64
CA ARG A 105 6.41 11.27 -3.98
C ARG A 105 6.15 10.39 -2.77
N LEU A 106 4.89 10.14 -2.45
CA LEU A 106 4.48 9.15 -1.45
C LEU A 106 4.09 7.84 -2.12
N SER A 107 4.88 6.78 -1.89
CA SER A 107 4.57 5.41 -2.30
C SER A 107 3.85 4.67 -1.18
N ILE A 108 2.58 4.34 -1.39
CA ILE A 108 1.76 3.52 -0.48
C ILE A 108 1.69 2.11 -1.06
N ARG A 109 2.36 1.17 -0.39
CA ARG A 109 2.41 -0.25 -0.75
C ARG A 109 1.48 -1.00 0.21
N SER A 110 0.31 -1.40 -0.26
CA SER A 110 -0.67 -2.09 0.59
C SER A 110 -0.21 -3.53 0.94
N PRO A 111 -0.66 -4.10 2.07
CA PRO A 111 -0.31 -5.47 2.43
C PRO A 111 -0.96 -6.47 1.48
N GLY A 112 -0.30 -7.61 1.23
CA GLY A 112 -0.92 -8.74 0.55
C GLY A 112 -1.74 -9.60 1.52
N GLY A 113 -2.73 -10.32 1.01
CA GLY A 113 -3.51 -11.28 1.79
C GLY A 113 -2.68 -12.51 2.20
N GLY A 114 -3.01 -13.16 3.32
CA GLY A 114 -2.42 -14.45 3.67
C GLY A 114 -3.00 -15.58 2.82
N GLY A 115 -2.20 -16.60 2.54
CA GLY A 115 -2.64 -17.78 1.81
C GLY A 115 -3.46 -18.75 2.66
N TRP A 116 -4.24 -19.61 2.01
CA TRP A 116 -5.03 -20.66 2.64
C TRP A 116 -4.56 -22.05 2.19
N GLY A 117 -4.40 -22.96 3.15
CA GLY A 117 -3.96 -24.34 2.90
C GLY A 117 -2.46 -24.41 2.63
N ARG A 118 -1.86 -25.59 2.85
CA ARG A 118 -0.43 -25.78 2.56
C ARG A 118 -0.16 -25.54 1.06
N PRO A 119 0.88 -24.77 0.71
CA PRO A 119 1.31 -24.65 -0.68
C PRO A 119 1.57 -26.03 -1.27
N THR A 120 0.87 -26.37 -2.34
CA THR A 120 1.27 -27.51 -3.17
C THR A 120 2.48 -27.06 -3.97
N SER A 121 3.57 -27.82 -3.93
CA SER A 121 4.72 -27.61 -4.83
C SER A 121 4.21 -27.42 -6.25
N ARG A 122 4.36 -26.21 -6.80
CA ARG A 122 4.22 -25.95 -8.23
C ARG A 122 5.61 -25.87 -8.82
#